data_AF-A0A6P7GZS7-F1
#
_entry.id   AF-A0A6P7GZS7-F1
#
_cell.length_a   1.000
_cell.length_b   1.000
_cell.length_c   1.000
_cell.angle_alpha   90.00
_cell.angle_beta   90.00
_cell.angle_gamma   90.00
#
_symmetry.space_group_name_H-M   'P 1'
#
loop_
_entity.id
_entity.type
_entity.pdbx_description
1 polymer ?
#
loop_
_entity_poly.entity_id
_entity_poly.type
_entity_poly.pdbx_seq_one_letter_code
_entity_poly.pdbx_strand_id
1 'polypeptide(L)'
;CLVQFRQLRRENEFVGPVVEIEYWRRQLTRFTSVTEFLETEDCAVFIDFIKFINNRPVIKIWRKHVDAVYETRNESSDNVKYLHSMEKFWEPLYRLDPPDLQQHIPPLLNAIRMVFTTSKFYNSTGNVTAILVKISNQLIKRCRIYLNCNETKTIWRQPKQIVLDKIKTCLDLYLRYYQCYKGNVPTNIHSALTPLPFKIFIDEPSPTFRPIADGPSFVSTFKSGTLPCNRVA
;
A
#
# COMPACT_ATOMS: atom_id res chain seq x y z
N CYS A 1 -11.64 -13.92 -5.02
CA CYS A 1 -11.98 -14.54 -3.72
C CYS A 1 -12.58 -13.47 -2.80
N LEU A 2 -13.65 -13.74 -2.03
CA LEU A 2 -14.34 -12.76 -1.16
C LEU A 2 -13.42 -12.03 -0.16
N VAL A 3 -12.26 -12.63 0.14
CA VAL A 3 -11.21 -12.08 1.01
C VAL A 3 -10.52 -10.86 0.38
N GLN A 4 -10.29 -10.88 -0.93
CA GLN A 4 -9.59 -9.80 -1.67
C GLN A 4 -10.40 -8.50 -1.70
N PHE A 5 -11.72 -8.59 -1.84
CA PHE A 5 -12.59 -7.41 -1.91
C PHE A 5 -12.78 -6.73 -0.53
N ARG A 6 -12.64 -7.48 0.58
CA ARG A 6 -12.68 -6.91 1.94
C ARG A 6 -11.34 -6.28 2.36
N GLN A 7 -10.21 -6.78 1.86
CA GLN A 7 -8.87 -6.25 2.20
C GLN A 7 -8.54 -4.93 1.50
N LEU A 8 -8.92 -4.77 0.23
CA LEU A 8 -8.70 -3.53 -0.53
C LEU A 8 -9.38 -2.28 0.08
N ARG A 9 -10.33 -2.46 1.01
CA ARG A 9 -11.18 -1.38 1.54
C ARG A 9 -10.78 -0.83 2.92
N ARG A 10 -9.68 -1.29 3.53
CA ARG A 10 -9.31 -0.86 4.91
C ARG A 10 -7.85 -0.46 5.15
N GLU A 11 -6.96 -0.59 4.18
CA GLU A 11 -5.57 -0.22 4.40
C GLU A 11 -5.36 1.28 4.11
N ASN A 12 -4.81 2.00 5.10
CA ASN A 12 -4.45 3.41 4.99
C ASN A 12 -3.60 3.66 3.72
N GLU A 13 -3.85 4.77 3.02
CA GLU A 13 -3.19 5.18 1.76
C GLU A 13 -1.66 5.42 1.85
N PHE A 14 -1.02 5.06 2.97
CA PHE A 14 0.41 5.30 3.25
C PHE A 14 1.20 4.05 3.67
N VAL A 15 0.64 2.88 3.45
CA VAL A 15 1.27 1.61 3.86
C VAL A 15 2.22 1.09 2.78
N GLY A 16 3.49 0.85 3.16
CA GLY A 16 4.51 0.29 2.28
C GLY A 16 4.46 -1.24 2.15
N PRO A 17 5.23 -1.84 1.23
CA PRO A 17 5.19 -3.29 0.94
C PRO A 17 5.54 -4.21 2.12
N VAL A 18 6.26 -3.71 3.14
CA VAL A 18 6.67 -4.52 4.32
C VAL A 18 5.47 -5.01 5.11
N VAL A 19 4.38 -4.24 5.16
CA VAL A 19 3.16 -4.63 5.89
C VAL A 19 2.49 -5.84 5.27
N GLU A 20 2.68 -6.08 3.97
CA GLU A 20 2.19 -7.30 3.32
C GLU A 20 2.92 -8.54 3.91
N ILE A 21 4.24 -8.47 4.09
CA ILE A 21 5.00 -9.56 4.74
C ILE A 21 4.47 -9.80 6.15
N GLU A 22 4.31 -8.75 6.94
CA GLU A 22 3.82 -8.85 8.32
C GLU A 22 2.40 -9.40 8.40
N TYR A 23 1.53 -9.05 7.45
CA TYR A 23 0.20 -9.62 7.33
C TYR A 23 0.28 -11.14 7.15
N TRP A 24 1.04 -11.62 6.16
CA TRP A 24 1.14 -13.06 5.89
C TRP A 24 1.87 -13.82 7.00
N ARG A 25 2.86 -13.21 7.67
CA ARG A 25 3.49 -13.77 8.88
C ARG A 25 2.49 -13.94 10.03
N ARG A 26 1.62 -12.96 10.25
CA ARG A 26 0.55 -13.05 11.27
C ARG A 26 -0.46 -14.15 10.94
N GLN A 27 -0.86 -14.28 9.67
CA GLN A 27 -1.73 -15.38 9.25
C GLN A 27 -1.04 -16.73 9.45
N LEU A 28 0.21 -16.87 9.01
CA LEU A 28 0.99 -18.09 9.19
C LEU A 28 1.09 -18.50 10.66
N THR A 29 1.42 -17.54 11.54
CA THR A 29 1.52 -17.79 12.99
C THR A 29 0.18 -18.27 13.55
N ARG A 30 -0.91 -17.57 13.21
CA ARG A 30 -2.26 -17.91 13.67
C ARG A 30 -2.66 -19.31 13.24
N PHE A 31 -2.54 -19.64 11.96
CA PHE A 31 -2.97 -20.94 11.44
C PHE A 31 -2.02 -22.07 11.86
N THR A 32 -0.74 -21.79 12.09
CA THR A 32 0.20 -22.78 12.65
C THR A 32 -0.21 -23.15 14.08
N SER A 33 -0.56 -22.18 14.92
CA SER A 33 -1.07 -22.47 16.27
C SER A 33 -2.36 -23.31 16.24
N VAL A 34 -3.25 -23.07 15.27
CA VAL A 34 -4.46 -23.90 15.10
C VAL A 34 -4.10 -25.31 14.65
N THR A 35 -3.18 -25.49 13.70
CA THR A 35 -2.75 -26.83 13.26
C THR A 35 -2.06 -27.61 14.39
N GLU A 36 -1.24 -26.94 15.20
CA GLU A 36 -0.62 -27.54 16.39
C GLU A 36 -1.69 -28.02 17.39
N PHE A 37 -2.73 -27.21 17.62
CA PHE A 37 -3.86 -27.61 18.47
C PHE A 37 -4.60 -28.84 17.90
N LEU A 38 -4.82 -28.89 16.59
CA LEU A 38 -5.48 -30.03 15.94
C LEU A 38 -4.69 -31.33 16.04
N GLU A 39 -3.37 -31.24 16.26
CA GLU A 39 -2.46 -32.37 16.43
C GLU A 39 -2.30 -32.81 17.90
N THR A 40 -2.93 -32.11 18.84
CA THR A 40 -2.92 -32.49 20.27
C THR A 40 -3.79 -33.71 20.57
N GLU A 41 -3.42 -34.46 21.60
CA GLU A 41 -4.15 -35.64 22.08
C GLU A 41 -5.57 -35.28 22.55
N ASP A 42 -5.75 -34.14 23.21
CA ASP A 42 -7.06 -33.63 23.65
C ASP A 42 -8.04 -33.47 22.47
N CYS A 43 -7.55 -32.92 21.34
CA CYS A 43 -8.36 -32.75 20.15
C CYS A 43 -8.70 -34.11 19.50
N ALA A 44 -7.73 -35.04 19.47
CA ALA A 44 -7.93 -36.38 18.94
C ALA A 44 -9.02 -37.15 19.72
N VAL A 45 -8.99 -37.11 21.06
CA VAL A 45 -10.00 -37.74 21.92
C VAL A 45 -11.39 -37.19 21.65
N PHE A 46 -11.53 -35.87 21.51
CA PHE A 46 -12.81 -35.24 21.19
C PHE A 46 -13.34 -35.66 19.80
N ILE A 47 -12.47 -35.74 18.80
CA ILE A 47 -12.83 -36.21 17.46
C ILE A 47 -13.29 -37.66 17.51
N ASP A 48 -12.62 -38.52 18.27
CA ASP A 48 -12.98 -39.93 18.39
C ASP A 48 -14.31 -40.13 19.12
N PHE A 49 -14.61 -39.29 20.12
CA PHE A 49 -15.94 -39.24 20.73
C PHE A 49 -17.04 -38.85 19.73
N ILE A 50 -16.80 -37.84 18.88
CA ILE A 50 -17.75 -37.47 17.82
C ILE A 50 -17.96 -38.63 16.83
N LYS A 51 -16.89 -39.36 16.49
CA LYS A 51 -16.99 -40.56 15.64
C LYS A 51 -17.81 -41.66 16.31
N PHE A 52 -17.65 -41.86 17.61
CA PHE A 52 -18.41 -42.84 18.39
C PHE A 52 -19.92 -42.56 18.37
N ILE A 53 -20.33 -41.29 18.49
CA ILE A 53 -21.74 -40.88 18.39
C ILE A 53 -22.29 -41.05 16.95
N ASN A 54 -21.43 -41.33 15.97
CA ASN A 54 -21.77 -41.57 14.55
C ASN A 54 -22.52 -40.39 13.90
N ASN A 55 -22.22 -39.16 14.33
CA ASN A 55 -22.80 -37.95 13.75
C ASN A 55 -22.09 -37.56 12.45
N ARG A 56 -22.46 -38.24 11.36
CA ARG A 56 -21.88 -38.04 10.02
C ARG A 56 -21.86 -36.59 9.51
N PRO A 57 -22.93 -35.77 9.63
CA PRO A 57 -22.89 -34.40 9.12
C PRO A 57 -21.88 -33.52 9.87
N VAL A 58 -21.77 -33.67 11.19
CA VAL A 58 -20.79 -32.92 12.00
C VAL A 58 -19.36 -33.30 11.62
N ILE A 59 -19.07 -34.59 11.46
CA ILE A 59 -17.73 -35.06 11.05
C ILE A 59 -17.34 -34.50 9.67
N LYS A 60 -18.29 -34.43 8.73
CA LYS A 60 -18.05 -33.88 7.39
C LYS A 60 -17.72 -32.38 7.44
N ILE A 61 -18.45 -31.62 8.26
CA ILE A 61 -18.20 -30.19 8.45
C ILE A 61 -16.85 -29.97 9.12
N TRP A 62 -16.54 -30.74 10.18
CA TRP A 62 -15.25 -30.68 10.86
C TRP A 62 -14.09 -30.92 9.90
N ARG A 63 -14.13 -32.02 9.14
CA ARG A 63 -13.07 -32.33 8.15
C ARG A 63 -12.87 -31.21 7.15
N LYS A 64 -13.97 -30.67 6.61
CA LYS A 64 -13.91 -29.52 5.68
C LYS A 64 -13.20 -28.31 6.29
N HIS A 65 -13.42 -28.02 7.58
CA HIS A 65 -12.75 -26.91 8.25
C HIS A 65 -11.28 -27.22 8.54
N VAL A 66 -10.95 -28.44 8.93
CA VAL A 66 -9.56 -28.89 9.12
C VAL A 66 -8.78 -28.77 7.81
N ASP A 67 -9.33 -29.30 6.71
CA ASP A 67 -8.71 -29.21 5.38
C ASP A 67 -8.48 -27.74 4.98
N ALA A 68 -9.47 -26.88 5.22
CA ALA A 68 -9.34 -25.44 4.95
C ALA A 68 -8.25 -24.77 5.81
N VAL A 69 -8.12 -25.15 7.07
CA VAL A 69 -7.06 -24.64 7.98
C VAL A 69 -5.68 -25.03 7.46
N TYR A 70 -5.47 -26.30 7.10
CA TYR A 70 -4.20 -26.76 6.55
C TYR A 70 -3.86 -26.09 5.22
N GLU A 71 -4.84 -25.94 4.31
CA GLU A 71 -4.64 -25.22 3.06
C GLU A 71 -4.28 -23.75 3.30
N THR A 72 -4.99 -23.03 4.17
CA THR A 72 -4.67 -21.62 4.49
C THR A 72 -3.30 -21.48 5.18
N ARG A 73 -2.90 -22.45 6.01
CA ARG A 73 -1.55 -22.49 6.62
C ARG A 73 -0.47 -22.64 5.55
N ASN A 74 -0.68 -23.55 4.61
CA ASN A 74 0.23 -23.79 3.49
C ASN A 74 0.31 -22.56 2.55
N GLU A 75 -0.84 -21.97 2.22
CA GLU A 75 -0.96 -20.71 1.46
C GLU A 75 -0.14 -19.59 2.13
N SER A 76 -0.34 -19.40 3.43
CA SER A 76 0.36 -18.36 4.20
C SER A 76 1.87 -18.60 4.22
N SER A 77 2.30 -19.84 4.39
CA SER A 77 3.71 -20.23 4.40
C SER A 77 4.39 -19.92 3.05
N ASP A 78 3.75 -20.31 1.95
CA ASP A 78 4.25 -20.05 0.60
C ASP A 78 4.32 -18.56 0.29
N ASN A 79 3.24 -17.82 0.61
CA ASN A 79 3.18 -16.37 0.40
C ASN A 79 4.28 -15.64 1.19
N VAL A 80 4.55 -16.03 2.44
CA VAL A 80 5.68 -15.46 3.22
C VAL A 80 7.01 -15.71 2.52
N LYS A 81 7.26 -16.91 1.99
CA LYS A 81 8.52 -17.23 1.28
C LYS A 81 8.70 -16.34 0.05
N TYR A 82 7.68 -16.20 -0.78
CA TYR A 82 7.73 -15.36 -1.99
C TYR A 82 7.90 -13.88 -1.64
N LEU A 83 7.12 -13.36 -0.70
CA LEU A 83 7.22 -11.95 -0.29
C LEU A 83 8.58 -11.63 0.33
N HIS A 84 9.11 -12.52 1.18
CA HIS A 84 10.44 -12.36 1.75
C HIS A 84 11.55 -12.42 0.67
N SER A 85 11.40 -13.27 -0.34
CA SER A 85 12.34 -13.33 -1.47
C SER A 85 12.36 -12.02 -2.28
N MET A 86 11.23 -11.30 -2.31
CA MET A 86 11.12 -10.01 -2.98
C MET A 86 11.59 -8.83 -2.13
N GLU A 87 11.71 -8.99 -0.80
CA GLU A 87 12.02 -7.93 0.15
C GLU A 87 13.27 -7.12 -0.23
N LYS A 88 14.32 -7.83 -0.65
CA LYS A 88 15.58 -7.25 -1.10
C LYS A 88 15.45 -6.26 -2.28
N PHE A 89 14.39 -6.37 -3.09
CA PHE A 89 14.20 -5.50 -4.25
C PHE A 89 13.46 -4.21 -3.91
N TRP A 90 12.57 -4.21 -2.91
CA TRP A 90 11.90 -2.99 -2.47
C TRP A 90 12.54 -2.34 -1.24
N GLU A 91 13.47 -3.01 -0.55
CA GLU A 91 14.24 -2.44 0.55
C GLU A 91 14.94 -1.11 0.19
N PRO A 92 15.54 -0.95 -1.02
CA PRO A 92 16.13 0.31 -1.44
C PRO A 92 15.17 1.50 -1.40
N LEU A 93 13.86 1.29 -1.60
CA LEU A 93 12.83 2.34 -1.61
C LEU A 93 12.65 3.02 -0.24
N TYR A 94 13.19 2.43 0.83
CA TYR A 94 13.17 3.01 2.16
C TYR A 94 14.43 3.80 2.49
N ARG A 95 15.54 3.58 1.75
CA ARG A 95 16.87 4.10 2.11
C ARG A 95 17.42 5.07 1.07
N LEU A 96 17.25 4.78 -0.21
CA LEU A 96 17.87 5.53 -1.30
C LEU A 96 17.02 6.72 -1.73
N ASP A 97 17.67 7.79 -2.20
CA ASP A 97 16.99 8.94 -2.77
C ASP A 97 16.56 8.69 -4.22
N PRO A 98 15.60 9.48 -4.76
CA PRO A 98 15.09 9.31 -6.12
C PRO A 98 16.11 9.17 -7.26
N PRO A 99 17.28 9.87 -7.28
CA PRO A 99 18.29 9.65 -8.30
C PRO A 99 18.79 8.20 -8.36
N ASP A 100 19.13 7.64 -7.20
CA ASP A 100 19.71 6.30 -7.09
C ASP A 100 18.65 5.20 -7.24
N LEU A 101 17.39 5.50 -6.94
CA LEU A 101 16.30 4.53 -7.04
C LEU A 101 16.01 4.06 -8.48
N GLN A 102 16.31 4.85 -9.50
CA GLN A 102 15.95 4.55 -10.89
C GLN A 102 16.51 3.20 -11.38
N GLN A 103 17.72 2.84 -10.94
CA GLN A 103 18.36 1.57 -11.32
C GLN A 103 17.74 0.34 -10.64
N HIS A 104 17.04 0.53 -9.52
CA HIS A 104 16.42 -0.56 -8.74
C HIS A 104 14.99 -0.88 -9.21
N ILE A 105 14.36 0.00 -9.99
CA ILE A 105 13.00 -0.19 -10.49
C ILE A 105 12.87 -1.39 -11.45
N PRO A 106 13.73 -1.57 -12.48
CA PRO A 106 13.62 -2.74 -13.37
C PRO A 106 13.71 -4.09 -12.67
N PRO A 107 14.72 -4.37 -11.80
CA PRO A 107 14.80 -5.67 -11.13
C PRO A 107 13.62 -5.89 -10.16
N LEU A 108 13.11 -4.84 -9.51
CA LEU A 108 11.91 -4.93 -8.66
C LEU A 108 10.68 -5.40 -9.45
N LEU A 109 10.37 -4.75 -10.58
CA LEU A 109 9.19 -5.13 -11.37
C LEU A 109 9.35 -6.50 -12.04
N ASN A 110 10.57 -6.88 -12.42
CA ASN A 110 10.82 -8.24 -12.91
C ASN A 110 10.63 -9.29 -11.80
N ALA A 111 11.05 -9.00 -10.56
CA ALA A 111 10.82 -9.90 -9.43
C ALA A 111 9.31 -10.11 -9.17
N ILE A 112 8.51 -9.04 -9.20
CA ILE A 112 7.05 -9.13 -9.07
C ILE A 112 6.44 -9.98 -10.18
N ARG A 113 6.89 -9.79 -11.43
CA ARG A 113 6.48 -10.62 -12.57
C ARG A 113 6.81 -12.09 -12.34
N MET A 114 8.03 -12.39 -11.88
CA MET A 114 8.45 -13.75 -11.57
C MET A 114 7.60 -14.40 -10.49
N VAL A 115 7.27 -13.68 -9.41
CA VAL A 115 6.37 -14.19 -8.36
C VAL A 115 4.97 -14.43 -8.90
N PHE A 116 4.44 -13.53 -9.72
CA PHE A 116 3.14 -13.72 -10.37
C PHE A 116 3.11 -14.99 -11.23
N THR A 117 4.21 -15.31 -11.93
CA THR A 117 4.27 -16.49 -12.81
C THR A 117 4.56 -17.80 -12.08
N THR A 118 5.29 -17.75 -10.94
CA THR A 118 5.80 -18.96 -10.29
C THR A 118 5.07 -19.33 -9.01
N SER A 119 4.48 -18.36 -8.31
CA SER A 119 3.79 -18.63 -7.05
C SER A 119 2.50 -19.41 -7.29
N LYS A 120 2.24 -20.41 -6.45
CA LYS A 120 0.99 -21.16 -6.48
C LYS A 120 -0.17 -20.36 -5.91
N PHE A 121 0.10 -19.55 -4.88
CA PHE A 121 -0.90 -18.92 -4.04
C PHE A 121 -0.92 -17.38 -4.13
N TYR A 122 0.20 -16.77 -4.55
CA TYR A 122 0.32 -15.31 -4.71
C TYR A 122 0.11 -14.83 -6.17
N ASN A 123 -0.18 -15.72 -7.10
CA ASN A 123 -0.34 -15.44 -8.54
C ASN A 123 -1.68 -14.81 -8.95
N SER A 124 -2.40 -14.18 -8.02
CA SER A 124 -3.66 -13.53 -8.34
C SER A 124 -3.45 -12.06 -8.69
N THR A 125 -4.22 -11.56 -9.66
CA THR A 125 -4.24 -10.14 -10.05
C THR A 125 -4.44 -9.24 -8.84
N GLY A 126 -5.34 -9.61 -7.91
CA GLY A 126 -5.62 -8.81 -6.71
C GLY A 126 -4.41 -8.65 -5.79
N ASN A 127 -3.65 -9.73 -5.55
CA ASN A 127 -2.48 -9.69 -4.68
C ASN A 127 -1.35 -8.86 -5.32
N VAL A 128 -1.10 -9.06 -6.61
CA VAL A 128 -0.09 -8.30 -7.36
C VAL A 128 -0.45 -6.82 -7.45
N THR A 129 -1.72 -6.49 -7.69
CA THR A 129 -2.21 -5.11 -7.66
C THR A 129 -1.98 -4.49 -6.27
N ALA A 130 -2.31 -5.19 -5.19
CA ALA A 130 -2.14 -4.68 -3.83
C ALA A 130 -0.67 -4.35 -3.50
N ILE A 131 0.28 -5.23 -3.85
CA ILE A 131 1.70 -4.97 -3.60
C ILE A 131 2.24 -3.82 -4.46
N LEU A 132 1.79 -3.70 -5.72
CA LEU A 132 2.19 -2.60 -6.61
C LEU A 132 1.69 -1.24 -6.12
N VAL A 133 0.47 -1.17 -5.56
CA VAL A 133 -0.06 0.03 -4.90
C VAL A 133 0.84 0.42 -3.73
N LYS A 134 1.17 -0.52 -2.84
CA LYS A 134 2.06 -0.29 -1.69
C LYS A 134 3.45 0.19 -2.10
N ILE A 135 4.03 -0.39 -3.15
CA ILE A 135 5.33 0.02 -3.71
C ILE A 135 5.27 1.46 -4.24
N SER A 136 4.20 1.80 -4.96
CA SER A 136 4.01 3.13 -5.52
C SER A 136 3.82 4.18 -4.42
N ASN A 137 3.04 3.86 -3.38
CA ASN A 137 2.89 4.71 -2.20
C ASN A 137 4.23 4.97 -1.52
N GLN A 138 5.08 3.94 -1.41
CA GLN A 138 6.42 4.10 -0.84
C GLN A 138 7.33 4.97 -1.72
N LEU A 139 7.26 4.85 -3.05
CA LEU A 139 7.99 5.73 -3.99
C LEU A 139 7.54 7.18 -3.86
N ILE A 140 6.23 7.43 -3.79
CA ILE A 140 5.65 8.76 -3.54
C ILE A 140 6.17 9.34 -2.24
N LYS A 141 6.15 8.56 -1.16
CA LYS A 141 6.67 8.97 0.14
C LYS A 141 8.15 9.37 0.03
N ARG A 142 8.96 8.58 -0.67
CA ARG A 142 10.38 8.90 -0.83
C ARG A 142 10.61 10.16 -1.65
N CYS A 143 9.86 10.38 -2.74
CA CYS A 143 9.88 11.63 -3.50
C CYS A 143 9.50 12.84 -2.64
N ARG A 144 8.47 12.75 -1.80
CA ARG A 144 8.06 13.83 -0.89
C ARG A 144 9.17 14.18 0.11
N ILE A 145 9.80 13.17 0.70
CA ILE A 145 10.91 13.33 1.65
C ILE A 145 12.10 14.01 0.96
N TYR A 146 12.44 13.60 -0.26
CA TYR A 146 13.52 14.20 -1.06
C TYR A 146 13.27 15.68 -1.40
N LEU A 147 12.03 16.02 -1.80
CA LEU A 147 11.61 17.40 -2.07
C LEU A 147 11.74 18.28 -0.83
N ASN A 148 11.43 17.74 0.36
CA ASN A 148 11.52 18.45 1.64
C ASN A 148 12.89 18.32 2.34
N CYS A 149 13.95 17.90 1.64
CA CYS A 149 15.29 17.72 2.21
C CYS A 149 15.29 16.86 3.49
N ASN A 150 14.64 15.70 3.48
CA ASN A 150 14.47 14.87 4.67
C ASN A 150 13.79 15.63 5.83
N GLU A 151 12.73 16.38 5.50
CA GLU A 151 11.90 17.15 6.44
C GLU A 151 12.62 18.35 7.10
N THR A 152 13.86 18.65 6.70
CA THR A 152 14.64 19.77 7.26
C THR A 152 14.25 21.13 6.67
N LYS A 153 13.72 21.16 5.44
CA LYS A 153 13.34 22.39 4.75
C LYS A 153 12.04 22.20 4.00
N THR A 154 11.13 23.16 4.09
CA THR A 154 9.94 23.17 3.22
C THR A 154 10.35 23.49 1.79
N ILE A 155 9.52 23.11 0.82
CA ILE A 155 9.70 23.44 -0.60
C ILE A 155 9.89 24.95 -0.81
N TRP A 156 9.16 25.76 -0.05
CA TRP A 156 9.18 27.23 -0.12
C TRP A 156 10.44 27.87 0.47
N ARG A 157 11.21 27.13 1.28
CA ARG A 157 12.45 27.58 1.92
C ARG A 157 13.70 27.12 1.15
N GLN A 158 13.55 26.79 -0.12
CA GLN A 158 14.62 26.36 -1.02
C GLN A 158 14.67 27.27 -2.25
N PRO A 159 15.86 27.49 -2.85
CA PRO A 159 15.96 28.18 -4.14
C PRO A 159 15.11 27.48 -5.20
N LYS A 160 14.35 28.27 -5.97
CA LYS A 160 13.43 27.76 -7.02
C LYS A 160 14.10 26.75 -7.95
N GLN A 161 15.33 27.03 -8.37
CA GLN A 161 16.06 26.16 -9.30
C GLN A 161 16.30 24.76 -8.71
N ILE A 162 16.71 24.68 -7.44
CA ILE A 162 16.95 23.41 -6.74
C ILE A 162 15.66 22.59 -6.66
N VAL A 163 14.54 23.23 -6.33
CA VAL A 163 13.24 22.55 -6.26
C VAL A 163 12.83 22.00 -7.63
N LEU A 164 12.97 22.80 -8.69
CA LEU A 164 12.65 22.36 -10.05
C LEU A 164 13.49 21.15 -10.48
N ASP A 165 14.78 21.15 -10.17
CA ASP A 165 15.65 20.03 -10.54
C ASP A 165 15.31 18.77 -9.76
N LYS A 166 14.94 18.89 -8.48
CA LYS A 166 14.42 17.76 -7.70
C LYS A 166 13.09 17.22 -8.25
N ILE A 167 12.17 18.09 -8.66
CA ILE A 167 10.90 17.69 -9.27
C ILE A 167 11.16 16.91 -10.56
N LYS A 168 12.10 17.36 -11.41
CA LYS A 168 12.51 16.63 -12.61
C LYS A 168 13.04 15.24 -12.27
N THR A 169 13.92 15.12 -11.27
CA THR A 169 14.40 13.81 -10.80
C THR A 169 13.27 12.88 -10.38
N CYS A 170 12.29 13.39 -9.62
CA CYS A 170 11.12 12.60 -9.21
C CYS A 170 10.24 12.19 -10.41
N LEU A 171 10.11 13.06 -11.40
CA LEU A 171 9.38 12.78 -12.63
C LEU A 171 10.08 11.69 -13.46
N ASP A 172 11.40 11.76 -13.58
CA ASP A 172 12.20 10.74 -14.29
C ASP A 172 12.05 9.36 -13.63
N LEU A 173 12.09 9.32 -12.28
CA LEU A 173 11.82 8.09 -11.53
C LEU A 173 10.42 7.53 -11.82
N TYR A 174 9.40 8.39 -11.84
CA TYR A 174 8.04 7.99 -12.19
C TYR A 174 7.95 7.44 -13.62
N LEU A 175 8.53 8.14 -14.59
CA LEU A 175 8.52 7.71 -15.99
C LEU A 175 9.23 6.37 -16.14
N ARG A 176 10.36 6.17 -15.45
CA ARG A 176 11.08 4.89 -15.43
C ARG A 176 10.21 3.77 -14.85
N TYR A 177 9.54 4.03 -13.73
CA TYR A 177 8.59 3.08 -13.14
C TYR A 177 7.46 2.74 -14.10
N TYR A 178 6.83 3.74 -14.71
CA TYR A 178 5.71 3.53 -15.63
C TYR A 178 6.11 2.73 -16.88
N GLN A 179 7.28 3.01 -17.46
CA GLN A 179 7.82 2.25 -18.59
C GLN A 179 8.05 0.79 -18.23
N CYS A 180 8.74 0.53 -17.12
CA CYS A 180 9.01 -0.84 -16.68
C CYS A 180 7.72 -1.57 -16.29
N TYR A 181 6.75 -0.88 -15.70
CA TYR A 181 5.43 -1.41 -15.36
C TYR A 181 4.67 -1.85 -16.62
N LYS A 182 4.61 -0.99 -17.64
CA LYS A 182 3.96 -1.31 -18.93
C LYS A 182 4.61 -2.52 -19.62
N GLY A 183 5.93 -2.67 -19.51
CA GLY A 183 6.67 -3.77 -20.13
C GLY A 183 6.66 -5.11 -19.38
N ASN A 184 6.54 -5.10 -18.05
CA ASN A 184 6.66 -6.32 -17.24
C ASN A 184 5.33 -6.84 -16.68
N VAL A 185 4.33 -5.98 -16.53
CA VAL A 185 3.05 -6.36 -15.95
C VAL A 185 2.06 -6.73 -17.07
N PRO A 186 1.41 -7.90 -17.02
CA PRO A 186 0.48 -8.32 -18.07
C PRO A 186 -0.82 -7.48 -18.11
N THR A 187 -1.44 -7.42 -19.28
CA THR A 187 -2.56 -6.52 -19.62
C THR A 187 -3.81 -6.68 -18.78
N ASN A 188 -4.04 -7.87 -18.23
CA ASN A 188 -5.13 -8.16 -17.30
C ASN A 188 -4.99 -7.45 -15.94
N ILE A 189 -3.78 -7.03 -15.55
CA ILE A 189 -3.53 -6.25 -14.33
C ILE A 189 -3.64 -4.74 -14.64
N HIS A 190 -3.33 -4.30 -15.87
CA HIS A 190 -3.41 -2.90 -16.30
C HIS A 190 -4.80 -2.29 -16.17
N SER A 191 -5.87 -3.05 -16.47
CA SER A 191 -7.26 -2.58 -16.36
C SER A 191 -7.74 -2.39 -14.92
N ALA A 192 -7.15 -3.10 -13.96
CA ALA A 192 -7.48 -2.97 -12.53
C ALA A 192 -6.77 -1.79 -11.85
N LEU A 193 -5.66 -1.32 -12.46
CA LEU A 193 -4.81 -0.26 -11.92
C LEU A 193 -5.02 1.08 -12.62
N THR A 194 -5.98 1.21 -13.54
CA THR A 194 -6.35 2.52 -14.09
C THR A 194 -7.28 3.28 -13.14
N PRO A 195 -6.93 4.51 -12.71
CA PRO A 195 -5.87 5.35 -13.26
C PRO A 195 -4.69 5.50 -12.29
N LEU A 196 -3.67 4.64 -12.44
CA LEU A 196 -2.32 4.65 -11.87
C LEU A 196 -2.17 4.89 -10.35
N PRO A 197 -1.31 4.12 -9.66
CA PRO A 197 -1.03 4.35 -8.25
C PRO A 197 -0.23 5.66 -7.97
N PHE A 198 0.15 6.41 -9.01
CA PHE A 198 0.82 7.71 -8.92
C PHE A 198 -0.10 8.93 -9.09
N LYS A 199 -1.39 8.75 -9.37
CA LYS A 199 -2.29 9.87 -9.66
C LYS A 199 -2.56 10.80 -8.46
N ILE A 200 -2.13 10.40 -7.25
CA ILE A 200 -2.21 11.20 -6.03
C ILE A 200 -1.38 12.51 -6.12
N PHE A 201 -0.47 12.65 -7.10
CA PHE A 201 0.31 13.88 -7.25
C PHE A 201 -0.36 15.03 -8.02
N ILE A 202 -1.52 14.83 -8.66
CA ILE A 202 -2.12 15.88 -9.51
C ILE A 202 -3.52 16.35 -9.06
N ASP A 203 -4.30 15.55 -8.33
CA ASP A 203 -5.73 15.86 -8.09
C ASP A 203 -6.13 16.18 -6.64
N GLU A 204 -5.19 16.46 -5.72
CA GLU A 204 -5.55 16.96 -4.38
C GLU A 204 -5.20 18.45 -4.24
N PRO A 205 -6.18 19.38 -4.23
CA PRO A 205 -5.93 20.74 -3.81
C PRO A 205 -5.50 20.69 -2.34
N SER A 206 -4.33 21.27 -2.06
CA SER A 206 -3.78 21.49 -0.72
C SER A 206 -4.89 21.65 0.33
N PRO A 207 -4.91 20.88 1.44
CA PRO A 207 -5.84 21.16 2.51
C PRO A 207 -5.58 22.58 2.94
N THR A 208 -6.64 23.39 2.82
CA THR A 208 -6.67 24.81 3.10
C THR A 208 -5.83 25.14 4.32
N PHE A 209 -4.82 25.97 4.08
CA PHE A 209 -4.14 26.75 5.10
C PHE A 209 -5.25 27.47 5.89
N ARG A 210 -5.63 26.96 7.06
CA ARG A 210 -6.47 27.73 7.98
C ARG A 210 -5.57 28.84 8.51
N PRO A 211 -5.86 30.12 8.22
CA PRO A 211 -5.20 31.19 8.95
C PRO A 211 -5.54 30.99 10.43
N ILE A 212 -4.53 31.08 11.27
CA ILE A 212 -4.70 31.21 12.71
C ILE A 212 -5.60 32.43 12.90
N ALA A 213 -6.84 32.19 13.35
CA ALA A 213 -7.75 33.26 13.70
C ALA A 213 -7.20 33.92 14.96
N ASP A 214 -6.61 35.10 14.79
CA ASP A 214 -6.39 36.03 15.89
C ASP A 214 -7.74 36.34 16.54
N GLY A 215 -7.74 36.32 17.87
CA GLY A 215 -8.91 36.58 18.71
C GLY A 215 -9.46 38.01 18.55
N PRO A 216 -10.65 38.26 19.11
CA PRO A 216 -11.45 39.42 18.75
C PRO A 216 -11.05 40.65 19.57
N SER A 217 -10.81 41.77 18.91
CA SER A 217 -11.11 43.08 19.50
C SER A 217 -11.03 44.22 18.47
N PHE A 218 -12.13 44.98 18.47
CA PHE A 218 -12.22 46.43 18.25
C PHE A 218 -12.47 47.00 16.83
N VAL A 219 -13.77 47.26 16.62
CA VAL A 219 -14.38 48.58 16.38
C VAL A 219 -14.61 49.10 14.94
N SER A 220 -15.89 49.47 14.76
CA SER A 220 -16.53 50.46 13.88
C SER A 220 -16.65 50.19 12.37
N THR A 221 -17.79 49.61 12.02
CA THR A 221 -18.85 50.23 11.21
C THR A 221 -18.50 51.53 10.48
N PHE A 222 -18.44 51.50 9.15
CA PHE A 222 -18.84 52.65 8.33
C PHE A 222 -19.71 52.17 7.16
N LYS A 223 -20.97 52.63 7.19
CA LYS A 223 -22.00 52.41 6.17
C LYS A 223 -21.70 53.26 4.93
N SER A 224 -21.87 52.68 3.76
CA SER A 224 -21.95 53.41 2.49
C SER A 224 -23.33 54.06 2.33
N GLY A 225 -23.33 55.36 1.99
CA GLY A 225 -24.51 56.14 1.66
C GLY A 225 -24.14 57.34 0.78
N THR A 226 -24.42 57.20 -0.51
CA THR A 226 -24.85 58.21 -1.50
C THR A 226 -24.43 59.70 -1.38
N LEU A 227 -23.66 60.12 -2.42
CA LEU A 227 -23.76 61.36 -3.24
C LEU A 227 -23.53 62.75 -2.58
N PRO A 228 -23.32 63.83 -3.37
CA PRO A 228 -22.35 64.03 -4.47
C PRO A 228 -21.59 65.38 -4.31
N CYS A 229 -20.87 65.76 -5.38
CA CYS A 229 -20.54 67.14 -5.78
C CYS A 229 -19.23 67.81 -5.29
N ASN A 230 -18.55 68.32 -6.32
CA ASN A 230 -17.74 69.53 -6.40
C ASN A 230 -16.27 69.54 -5.98
N ARG A 231 -15.43 69.48 -7.03
CA ARG A 231 -14.69 70.61 -7.62
C ARG A 231 -13.62 71.32 -6.77
N VAL A 232 -12.45 71.39 -7.43
CA VAL A 232 -11.41 72.45 -7.45
C VAL A 232 -10.21 72.32 -6.50
N ALA A 233 -9.06 72.45 -7.15
CA ALA A 233 -7.68 72.73 -6.71
C ALA A 233 -6.86 71.54 -6.22
#